data_AF-A0A7Z8YQ75-F1
#
_entry.id   AF-A0A7Z8YQ75-F1
#
_cell.length_a   1.000
_cell.length_b   1.000
_cell.length_c   1.000
_cell.angle_alpha   90.00
_cell.angle_beta   90.00
_cell.angle_gamma   90.00
#
_symmetry.space_group_name_H-M   'P 1'
#
loop_
_entity.id
_entity.type
_entity.pdbx_description
1 polymer ?
#
loop_
_entity_poly.entity_id
_entity_poly.type
_entity_poly.pdbx_seq_one_letter_code
_entity_poly.pdbx_strand_id
1 'polypeptide(L)'
;MKKIAIAFGLLMSGFSFGQIKAIPLNTEEVNRLAYDVLSGFSTLKEETINALNIKNTIDFLVEFQHEGKVIGKKIIKLYSALHNMGASYSLSDKRVEICFKTKDLSDSINFNLLKTNHWKIVHPKGGEEHTCTDHLGVDLFHSKDQNNHYQMNSLVDGKIQMILYRLE
;
A
#
# COMPACT_ATOMS: atom_id res chain seq x y z
N MET A 1 -57.60 29.63 -1.21
CA MET A 1 -57.25 29.03 -2.53
C MET A 1 -56.31 30.01 -3.22
N LYS A 2 -55.10 29.71 -3.69
CA LYS A 2 -54.53 28.48 -4.27
C LYS A 2 -53.08 28.31 -3.79
N LYS A 3 -52.71 27.08 -3.43
CA LYS A 3 -51.33 26.61 -3.36
C LYS A 3 -50.86 26.35 -4.79
N ILE A 4 -49.70 26.86 -5.18
CA ILE A 4 -48.98 26.37 -6.37
C ILE A 4 -47.61 25.94 -5.88
N ALA A 5 -47.51 24.65 -5.59
CA ALA A 5 -46.24 23.95 -5.57
C ALA A 5 -45.94 23.57 -7.02
N ILE A 6 -44.79 23.99 -7.54
CA ILE A 6 -44.19 23.39 -8.73
C ILE A 6 -42.79 22.97 -8.33
N ALA A 7 -42.66 21.66 -8.19
CA ALA A 7 -41.39 20.96 -8.19
C ALA A 7 -40.77 21.06 -9.59
N PHE A 8 -39.46 21.28 -9.67
CA PHE A 8 -38.67 20.67 -10.72
C PHE A 8 -37.36 20.21 -10.09
N GLY A 9 -37.25 18.89 -9.93
CA GLY A 9 -36.01 18.25 -9.57
C GLY A 9 -34.97 18.62 -10.61
N LEU A 10 -33.99 19.42 -10.20
CA LEU A 10 -32.69 19.42 -10.84
C LEU A 10 -32.06 18.08 -10.51
N LEU A 11 -32.26 17.17 -11.45
CA LEU A 11 -31.60 15.89 -11.57
C LEU A 11 -30.14 16.07 -11.17
N MET A 12 -29.80 15.41 -10.07
CA MET A 12 -28.44 15.10 -9.67
C MET A 12 -27.77 14.34 -10.82
N SER A 13 -27.20 15.05 -11.79
CA SER A 13 -26.18 14.50 -12.68
C SER A 13 -24.81 14.83 -12.09
N GLY A 14 -24.60 14.42 -10.84
CA GLY A 14 -23.26 14.15 -10.36
C GLY A 14 -22.79 12.89 -11.09
N PHE A 15 -22.22 13.05 -12.28
CA PHE A 15 -21.39 12.03 -12.87
C PHE A 15 -20.19 11.83 -11.94
N SER A 16 -20.36 10.99 -10.91
CA SER A 16 -19.23 10.42 -10.18
C SER A 16 -18.59 9.44 -11.14
N PHE A 17 -17.68 9.93 -11.98
CA PHE A 17 -16.64 9.08 -12.55
C PHE A 17 -16.08 8.23 -11.39
N GLY A 18 -16.07 6.92 -11.57
CA GLY A 18 -15.83 5.95 -10.49
C GLY A 18 -14.63 6.35 -9.63
N GLN A 19 -14.85 6.56 -8.34
CA GLN A 19 -13.75 6.79 -7.41
C GLN A 19 -12.92 5.51 -7.33
N ILE A 20 -11.60 5.64 -7.46
CA ILE A 20 -10.66 4.54 -7.23
C ILE A 20 -10.94 3.98 -5.84
N LYS A 21 -11.23 2.68 -5.78
CA LYS A 21 -11.57 1.96 -4.55
C LYS A 21 -10.31 1.29 -4.00
N ALA A 22 -9.96 1.62 -2.77
CA ALA A 22 -8.92 0.90 -2.03
C ALA A 22 -9.54 -0.24 -1.22
N ILE A 23 -9.15 -1.48 -1.51
CA ILE A 23 -9.65 -2.68 -0.82
C ILE A 23 -8.49 -3.31 -0.05
N PRO A 24 -8.55 -3.40 1.30
CA PRO A 24 -7.49 -3.99 2.09
C PRO A 24 -7.39 -5.48 1.82
N LEU A 25 -6.17 -5.98 1.67
CA LEU A 25 -5.90 -7.41 1.53
C LEU A 25 -5.98 -8.07 2.92
N ASN A 26 -6.63 -9.22 2.98
CA ASN A 26 -6.62 -10.06 4.17
C ASN A 26 -5.31 -10.86 4.28
N THR A 27 -5.11 -11.54 5.41
CA THR A 27 -3.88 -12.31 5.69
C THR A 27 -3.57 -13.36 4.63
N GLU A 28 -4.57 -14.04 4.09
CA GLU A 28 -4.39 -15.08 3.08
C GLU A 28 -4.02 -14.48 1.71
N GLU A 29 -4.66 -13.38 1.33
CA GLU A 29 -4.32 -12.64 0.11
C GLU A 29 -2.89 -12.10 0.17
N VAL A 30 -2.48 -11.54 1.31
CA VAL A 30 -1.10 -11.09 1.56
C VAL A 30 -0.12 -12.25 1.45
N ASN A 31 -0.40 -13.38 2.11
CA ASN A 31 0.47 -14.55 2.09
C ASN A 31 0.71 -15.06 0.66
N ARG A 32 -0.35 -15.16 -0.16
CA ARG A 32 -0.25 -15.58 -1.56
C ARG A 32 0.58 -14.63 -2.40
N LEU A 33 0.31 -13.33 -2.30
CA LEU A 33 1.05 -12.31 -3.03
C LEU A 33 2.53 -12.31 -2.65
N ALA A 34 2.82 -12.33 -1.35
CA ALA A 34 4.17 -12.37 -0.83
C ALA A 34 4.92 -13.64 -1.25
N TYR A 35 4.25 -14.79 -1.26
CA TYR A 35 4.84 -16.06 -1.68
C TYR A 35 5.36 -15.96 -3.12
N ASP A 36 4.55 -15.45 -4.05
CA ASP A 36 4.98 -15.31 -5.44
C ASP A 36 6.14 -14.30 -5.58
N VAL A 37 6.06 -13.16 -4.89
CA VAL A 37 7.08 -12.10 -4.94
C VAL A 37 8.42 -12.54 -4.35
N LEU A 38 8.40 -13.30 -3.26
CA LEU A 38 9.62 -13.66 -2.52
C LEU A 38 10.23 -15.00 -2.96
N SER A 39 9.44 -15.90 -3.57
CA SER A 39 9.93 -17.19 -4.07
C SER A 39 10.77 -17.08 -5.36
N GLY A 40 11.08 -15.86 -5.81
CA GLY A 40 11.91 -15.61 -6.98
C GLY A 40 11.17 -15.70 -8.32
N PHE A 41 9.83 -15.75 -8.31
CA PHE A 41 9.06 -15.60 -9.54
C PHE A 41 9.14 -14.15 -10.01
N SER A 42 9.45 -13.95 -11.29
CA SER A 42 9.41 -12.62 -11.92
C SER A 42 7.98 -12.13 -12.17
N THR A 43 6.99 -13.02 -12.09
CA THR A 43 5.58 -12.76 -12.36
C THR A 43 4.68 -13.52 -11.40
N LEU A 44 3.49 -12.99 -11.14
CA LEU A 44 2.46 -13.61 -10.30
C LEU A 44 1.91 -14.87 -10.99
N LYS A 45 1.67 -15.91 -10.20
CA LYS A 45 1.04 -17.15 -10.70
C LYS A 45 -0.43 -16.91 -10.99
N GLU A 46 -0.97 -17.72 -11.88
CA GLU A 46 -2.40 -17.66 -12.26
C GLU A 46 -3.33 -17.83 -11.04
N GLU A 47 -2.97 -18.68 -10.09
CA GLU A 47 -3.72 -18.85 -8.84
C GLU A 47 -3.82 -17.54 -8.05
N THR A 48 -2.71 -16.81 -7.91
CA THR A 48 -2.67 -15.50 -7.24
C THR A 48 -3.43 -14.44 -8.05
N ILE A 49 -3.27 -14.44 -9.37
CA ILE A 49 -3.98 -13.52 -10.28
C ILE A 49 -5.50 -13.65 -10.10
N ASN A 50 -6.00 -14.88 -10.06
CA ASN A 50 -7.43 -15.14 -9.92
C ASN A 50 -7.92 -14.88 -8.50
N ALA A 51 -7.18 -15.32 -7.47
CA ALA A 51 -7.56 -15.15 -6.08
C ALA A 51 -7.65 -13.68 -5.65
N LEU A 52 -6.75 -12.83 -6.14
CA LEU A 52 -6.70 -11.41 -5.80
C LEU A 52 -7.43 -10.50 -6.81
N ASN A 53 -8.08 -11.08 -7.82
CA ASN A 53 -8.74 -10.32 -8.90
C ASN A 53 -7.79 -9.34 -9.61
N ILE A 54 -6.52 -9.71 -9.79
CA ILE A 54 -5.43 -8.84 -10.28
C ILE A 54 -5.76 -8.19 -11.63
N LYS A 55 -6.57 -8.85 -12.47
CA LYS A 55 -6.99 -8.33 -13.77
C LYS A 55 -7.77 -7.01 -13.68
N ASN A 56 -8.41 -6.74 -12.55
CA ASN A 56 -9.15 -5.50 -12.28
C ASN A 56 -8.40 -4.57 -11.33
N THR A 57 -7.19 -4.93 -10.91
CA THR A 57 -6.35 -4.10 -10.04
C THR A 57 -5.53 -3.13 -10.88
N ILE A 58 -5.60 -1.84 -10.55
CA ILE A 58 -4.80 -0.78 -11.14
C ILE A 58 -3.37 -0.85 -10.61
N ASP A 59 -3.23 -0.78 -9.29
CA ASP A 59 -1.97 -0.78 -8.54
C ASP A 59 -2.25 -1.27 -7.12
N PHE A 60 -1.19 -1.40 -6.31
CA PHE A 60 -1.32 -1.58 -4.88
C PHE A 60 -0.96 -0.30 -4.13
N LEU A 61 -1.52 -0.13 -2.94
CA LEU A 61 -1.22 0.95 -2.02
C LEU A 61 -0.83 0.34 -0.69
N VAL A 62 0.35 0.67 -0.18
CA VAL A 62 0.70 0.40 1.22
C VAL A 62 0.46 1.65 2.05
N GLU A 63 -0.27 1.49 3.15
CA GLU A 63 -0.45 2.51 4.18
C GLU A 63 0.36 2.14 5.42
N PHE A 64 1.03 3.13 5.99
CA PHE A 64 1.70 3.05 7.27
C PHE A 64 0.84 3.73 8.32
N GLN A 65 0.48 2.99 9.37
CA GLN A 65 -0.42 3.45 10.41
C GLN A 65 0.24 3.39 11.78
N HIS A 66 0.11 4.47 12.55
CA HIS A 66 0.53 4.54 13.94
C HIS A 66 -0.62 5.09 14.78
N GLU A 67 -0.99 4.38 15.86
CA GLU A 67 -2.12 4.75 16.73
C GLU A 67 -3.43 5.01 15.97
N GLY A 68 -3.69 4.20 14.94
CA GLY A 68 -4.89 4.31 14.10
C GLY A 68 -4.89 5.49 13.11
N LYS A 69 -3.81 6.27 13.04
CA LYS A 69 -3.64 7.36 12.07
C LYS A 69 -2.71 6.93 10.95
N VAL A 70 -3.06 7.29 9.71
CA VAL A 70 -2.16 7.10 8.57
C VAL A 70 -1.07 8.16 8.62
N ILE A 71 0.19 7.71 8.69
CA ILE A 71 1.38 8.56 8.75
C ILE A 71 2.19 8.54 7.44
N GLY A 72 1.88 7.61 6.53
CA GLY A 72 2.54 7.49 5.24
C GLY A 72 1.77 6.59 4.28
N LYS A 73 1.92 6.84 2.99
CA LYS A 73 1.32 6.05 1.90
C LYS A 73 2.32 5.90 0.76
N LYS A 74 2.35 4.73 0.11
CA LYS A 74 3.15 4.49 -1.09
C LYS A 74 2.42 3.60 -2.07
N ILE A 75 2.45 3.96 -3.35
CA ILE A 75 1.95 3.13 -4.43
C ILE A 75 3.02 2.10 -4.81
N ILE A 76 2.62 0.83 -4.91
CA ILE A 76 3.41 -0.25 -5.50
C ILE A 76 2.83 -0.51 -6.87
N LYS A 77 3.65 -0.33 -7.91
CA LYS A 77 3.12 -0.44 -9.27
C LYS A 77 2.86 -1.89 -9.62
N LEU A 78 1.74 -2.15 -10.27
CA LEU A 78 1.44 -3.42 -10.91
C LEU A 78 1.77 -3.31 -12.39
N TYR A 79 2.83 -3.98 -12.82
CA TYR A 79 3.16 -4.11 -14.22
C TYR A 79 2.35 -5.24 -14.85
N SER A 80 1.90 -5.01 -16.07
CA SER A 80 1.31 -6.04 -16.92
C SER A 80 2.03 -6.10 -18.26
N ALA A 81 2.23 -7.32 -18.76
CA ALA A 81 2.77 -7.56 -20.09
C ALA A 81 1.85 -8.51 -20.85
N LEU A 82 1.42 -8.07 -22.04
CA LEU A 82 0.60 -8.89 -22.94
C LEU A 82 1.52 -9.74 -23.83
N HIS A 83 1.18 -11.00 -23.97
CA HIS A 83 1.84 -11.95 -24.86
C HIS A 83 0.82 -12.89 -25.50
N ASN A 84 1.26 -13.69 -26.47
CA ASN A 84 0.36 -14.57 -27.27
C ASN A 84 -0.44 -15.59 -26.44
N MET A 85 -0.09 -15.81 -25.18
CA MET A 85 -0.75 -16.77 -24.28
C MET A 85 -1.54 -16.11 -23.14
N GLY A 86 -1.62 -14.77 -23.10
CA GLY A 86 -2.33 -14.04 -22.04
C GLY A 86 -1.58 -12.81 -21.53
N ALA A 87 -1.92 -12.41 -20.30
CA ALA A 87 -1.27 -11.33 -19.59
C ALA A 87 -0.48 -11.89 -18.39
N SER A 88 0.76 -11.45 -18.24
CA SER A 88 1.55 -11.67 -17.03
C SER A 88 1.55 -10.40 -16.19
N TYR A 89 1.67 -10.56 -14.87
CA TYR A 89 1.61 -9.46 -13.91
C TYR A 89 2.79 -9.54 -12.95
N SER A 90 3.34 -8.40 -12.54
CA SER A 90 4.41 -8.33 -11.54
C SER A 90 4.34 -7.04 -10.73
N LEU A 91 4.83 -7.08 -9.50
CA LEU A 91 4.98 -5.90 -8.66
C LEU A 91 6.29 -5.19 -8.98
N SER A 92 6.29 -3.85 -8.96
CA SER A 92 7.50 -3.07 -9.20
C SER A 92 8.57 -3.30 -8.16
N ASP A 93 8.14 -3.39 -6.90
CA ASP A 93 9.04 -3.41 -5.76
C ASP A 93 8.51 -4.31 -4.65
N LYS A 94 9.43 -5.02 -4.00
CA LYS A 94 9.17 -5.74 -2.74
C LYS A 94 9.56 -4.91 -1.51
N ARG A 95 10.17 -3.75 -1.73
CA ARG A 95 10.59 -2.78 -0.72
C ARG A 95 10.04 -1.40 -1.07
N VAL A 96 9.79 -0.58 -0.07
CA VAL A 96 9.28 0.76 -0.29
C VAL A 96 10.12 1.81 0.41
N GLU A 97 10.50 2.83 -0.36
CA GLU A 97 11.03 4.06 0.21
C GLU A 97 9.91 4.94 0.74
N ILE A 98 10.02 5.35 2.00
CA ILE A 98 9.00 6.14 2.69
C ILE A 98 9.64 7.16 3.63
N CYS A 99 8.95 8.29 3.80
CA CYS A 99 9.27 9.32 4.78
C CYS A 99 8.05 9.56 5.66
N PHE A 100 8.29 9.70 6.96
CA PHE A 100 7.31 10.16 7.92
C PHE A 100 7.70 11.55 8.41
N LYS A 101 6.73 12.43 8.63
CA LYS A 101 7.00 13.68 9.32
C LYS A 101 7.44 13.35 10.75
N THR A 102 8.56 13.89 11.21
CA THR A 102 9.09 13.58 12.55
C THR A 102 8.04 13.88 13.63
N LYS A 103 7.31 14.99 13.46
CA LYS A 103 6.26 15.44 14.39
C LYS A 103 5.03 14.54 14.49
N ASP A 104 4.80 13.67 13.49
CA ASP A 104 3.66 12.74 13.49
C ASP A 104 4.00 11.46 14.28
N LEU A 105 5.23 11.36 14.79
CA LEU A 105 5.78 10.24 15.54
C LEU A 105 6.27 10.71 16.92
N SER A 106 6.19 9.85 17.94
CA SER A 106 6.85 10.15 19.21
C SER A 106 8.37 10.05 19.08
N ASP A 107 9.11 10.75 19.95
CA ASP A 107 10.58 10.69 19.99
C ASP A 107 11.11 9.26 20.09
N SER A 108 10.42 8.40 20.84
CA SER A 108 10.79 6.99 20.97
C SER A 108 10.70 6.22 19.65
N ILE A 109 9.68 6.51 18.82
CA ILE A 109 9.52 5.89 17.51
C ILE A 109 10.58 6.41 16.55
N ASN A 110 10.78 7.73 16.49
CA ASN A 110 11.82 8.34 15.65
C ASN A 110 13.20 7.76 16.00
N PHE A 111 13.54 7.70 17.29
CA PHE A 111 14.80 7.14 17.75
C PHE A 111 14.97 5.67 17.37
N ASN A 112 13.92 4.84 17.51
CA ASN A 112 13.99 3.43 17.13
C ASN A 112 14.14 3.23 15.62
N LEU A 113 13.46 4.04 14.79
CA LEU A 113 13.67 4.01 13.34
C LEU A 113 15.12 4.35 12.99
N LEU A 114 15.65 5.45 13.53
CA LEU A 114 17.03 5.91 13.28
C LEU A 114 18.11 4.97 13.80
N LYS A 115 17.80 4.11 14.78
CA LYS A 115 18.71 3.04 15.23
C LYS A 115 18.89 1.93 14.20
N THR A 116 17.94 1.76 13.29
CA THR A 116 18.09 0.80 12.19
C THR A 116 18.89 1.46 11.06
N ASN A 117 19.83 0.73 10.45
CA ASN A 117 20.83 1.27 9.52
C ASN A 117 20.28 1.86 8.21
N HIS A 118 18.97 1.92 8.04
CA HIS A 118 18.28 2.31 6.80
C HIS A 118 17.41 3.55 6.96
N TRP A 119 17.58 4.33 8.04
CA TRP A 119 16.80 5.54 8.27
C TRP A 119 17.68 6.75 8.54
N LYS A 120 17.23 7.91 8.08
CA LYS A 120 17.89 9.20 8.27
C LYS A 120 16.88 10.32 8.42
N ILE A 121 17.30 11.38 9.10
CA ILE A 121 16.57 12.63 9.12
C ILE A 121 16.86 13.43 7.84
N VAL A 122 15.79 13.93 7.21
CA VAL A 122 15.86 14.78 6.02
C VAL A 122 15.13 16.09 6.31
N HIS A 123 15.78 17.19 5.91
CA HIS A 123 15.25 18.55 5.95
C HIS A 123 15.09 19.07 4.52
N PRO A 124 13.92 18.89 3.88
CA PRO A 124 13.63 19.56 2.62
C PRO A 124 13.78 21.08 2.81
N LYS A 125 14.34 21.80 1.83
CA LYS A 125 14.57 23.25 1.97
C LYS A 125 13.25 23.98 2.29
N GLY A 126 13.19 24.60 3.46
CA GLY A 126 12.00 25.33 3.95
C GLY A 126 10.82 24.43 4.35
N GLY A 127 11.04 23.11 4.46
CA GLY A 127 10.03 22.12 4.80
C GLY A 127 10.14 21.61 6.24
N GLU A 128 9.12 20.85 6.64
CA GLU A 128 9.09 20.13 7.91
C GLU A 128 10.17 19.02 7.92
N GLU A 129 10.69 18.70 9.10
CA GLU A 129 11.62 17.58 9.29
C GLU A 129 10.92 16.22 9.05
N HIS A 130 11.61 15.32 8.36
CA HIS A 130 11.12 13.97 8.10
C HIS A 130 12.14 12.90 8.49
N THR A 131 11.65 11.80 9.05
CA THR A 131 12.38 10.54 9.22
C THR A 131 12.11 9.67 7.99
N CYS A 132 13.14 9.47 7.17
CA CYS A 132 13.04 8.79 5.88
C CYS A 132 13.87 7.52 5.84
N THR A 133 13.43 6.53 5.06
CA THR A 133 14.29 5.42 4.67
C THR A 133 15.41 5.90 3.75
N ASP A 134 16.50 5.15 3.68
CA ASP A 134 17.45 5.23 2.57
C ASP A 134 16.89 4.55 1.30
N HIS A 135 17.72 4.44 0.27
CA HIS A 135 17.37 3.83 -1.02
C HIS A 135 17.05 2.32 -0.96
N LEU A 136 17.33 1.65 0.17
CA LEU A 136 16.98 0.25 0.35
C LEU A 136 15.52 0.09 0.75
N GLY A 137 14.91 1.11 1.34
CA GLY A 137 13.51 1.10 1.76
C GLY A 137 13.20 0.09 2.87
N VAL A 138 11.92 -0.19 3.09
CA VAL A 138 11.45 -1.24 4.00
C VAL A 138 10.80 -2.39 3.23
N ASP A 139 11.09 -3.63 3.62
CA ASP A 139 10.43 -4.81 3.06
C ASP A 139 8.92 -4.78 3.34
N LEU A 140 8.11 -5.05 2.32
CA LEU A 140 6.64 -5.11 2.43
C LEU A 140 6.16 -6.31 3.24
N PHE A 141 6.87 -7.43 3.11
CA PHE A 141 6.48 -8.73 3.66
C PHE A 141 7.60 -9.31 4.52
N HIS A 142 7.24 -10.13 5.50
CA HIS A 142 8.22 -10.96 6.23
C HIS A 142 7.72 -12.40 6.39
N SER A 143 8.68 -13.34 6.48
CA SER A 143 8.38 -14.74 6.75
C SER A 143 8.04 -14.93 8.22
N LYS A 144 6.89 -15.55 8.48
CA LYS A 144 6.44 -15.91 9.83
C LYS A 144 7.14 -17.17 10.33
N ASP A 145 7.43 -18.09 9.43
CA ASP A 145 8.07 -19.37 9.74
C ASP A 145 9.00 -19.83 8.59
N GLN A 146 9.58 -21.02 8.77
CA GLN A 146 10.46 -21.65 7.77
C GLN A 146 9.68 -22.31 6.62
N ASN A 147 8.35 -22.33 6.67
CA ASN A 147 7.48 -22.96 5.67
C ASN A 147 6.96 -21.96 4.63
N ASN A 148 7.61 -20.79 4.50
CA ASN A 148 7.22 -19.74 3.58
C ASN A 148 5.79 -19.23 3.78
N HIS A 149 5.30 -19.22 5.03
CA HIS A 149 4.13 -18.42 5.38
C HIS A 149 4.56 -16.97 5.60
N TYR A 150 3.99 -16.06 4.82
CA TYR A 150 4.33 -14.65 4.84
C TYR A 150 3.19 -13.82 5.42
N GLN A 151 3.55 -12.68 6.01
CA GLN A 151 2.59 -11.67 6.46
C GLN A 151 3.12 -10.27 6.16
N MET A 152 2.25 -9.27 6.25
CA MET A 152 2.67 -7.87 6.14
C MET A 152 3.73 -7.56 7.18
N ASN A 153 4.72 -6.78 6.78
CA ASN A 153 5.74 -6.30 7.71
C ASN A 153 5.14 -5.23 8.65
N SER A 154 5.87 -4.93 9.71
CA SER A 154 5.58 -3.82 10.60
C SER A 154 6.88 -3.21 11.09
N LEU A 155 6.86 -1.95 11.52
CA LEU A 155 8.05 -1.26 11.99
C LEU A 155 7.96 -1.01 13.50
N VAL A 156 9.13 -0.94 14.13
CA VAL A 156 9.27 -0.63 15.56
C VAL A 156 8.42 -1.58 16.41
N ASP A 157 8.66 -2.89 16.25
CA ASP A 157 7.99 -3.96 16.98
C ASP A 157 6.45 -3.88 16.91
N GLY A 158 5.91 -3.61 15.72
CA GLY A 158 4.47 -3.51 15.48
C GLY A 158 3.84 -2.17 15.87
N LYS A 159 4.61 -1.17 16.30
CA LYS A 159 4.04 0.16 16.60
C LYS A 159 3.63 0.93 15.35
N ILE A 160 4.26 0.64 14.22
CA ILE A 160 3.83 1.11 12.90
C ILE A 160 3.36 -0.10 12.09
N GLN A 161 2.06 -0.16 11.86
CA GLN A 161 1.41 -1.22 11.08
C GLN A 161 1.45 -0.88 9.60
N MET A 162 1.67 -1.89 8.76
CA MET A 162 1.57 -1.75 7.30
C MET A 162 0.32 -2.48 6.82
N ILE A 163 -0.50 -1.79 6.04
CA ILE A 163 -1.71 -2.36 5.44
C ILE A 163 -1.58 -2.22 3.93
N LEU A 164 -1.71 -3.35 3.23
CA LEU A 164 -1.68 -3.38 1.78
C LEU A 164 -3.11 -3.39 1.23
N TYR A 165 -3.36 -2.52 0.27
CA TYR A 165 -4.63 -2.41 -0.44
C TYR A 165 -4.39 -2.67 -1.92
N ARG A 166 -5.37 -3.31 -2.57
CA ARG A 166 -5.50 -3.25 -4.03
C ARG A 166 -6.34 -2.04 -4.40
N LEU A 167 -5.98 -1.36 -5.48
CA LEU A 167 -6.72 -0.25 -6.04
C LEU A 167 -7.49 -0.73 -7.27
N GLU A 168 -8.80 -0.51 -7.28
CA GLU A 168 -9.73 -0.89 -8.37
C GLU A 168 -10.49 0.33 -8.90
#